data_AF-A0A950SAX1-F1
#
_entry.id   AF-A0A950SAX1-F1
#
_cell.length_a   1.000
_cell.length_b   1.000
_cell.length_c   1.000
_cell.angle_alpha   90.00
_cell.angle_beta   90.00
_cell.angle_gamma   90.00
#
_symmetry.space_group_name_H-M   'P 1'
#
loop_
_entity.id
_entity.type
_entity.pdbx_description
1 polymer ?
#
loop_
_entity_poly.entity_id
_entity_poly.type
_entity_poly.pdbx_seq_one_letter_code
_entity_poly.pdbx_strand_id
1 'polypeptide(L)'
;MSKARKSPSVLLHVLLVAGASITLFPLLWMASASLMTAGEATSLPPHLVPHAPTLDQYRQLFIRLDIGRAFFSSAVISLTVMFGSVLFSSMAGYAFAKLRFRGRERMFGILLTALVIPPQVGMLPLFLFMKQLHL
;
A
#
# COMPACT_ATOMS: atom_id res chain seq x y z
N MET A 1 32.81 26.95 21.30
CA MET A 1 31.70 27.67 21.97
C MET A 1 30.38 27.10 21.46
N SER A 2 29.86 26.04 22.07
CA SER A 2 28.59 25.37 21.70
C SER A 2 27.65 25.47 22.90
N LYS A 3 26.82 26.50 22.95
CA LYS A 3 25.85 26.72 24.03
C LYS A 3 24.51 27.11 23.41
N ALA A 4 23.45 26.49 23.94
CA ALA A 4 22.03 26.81 23.82
C ALA A 4 21.25 26.35 22.56
N ARG A 5 20.77 25.09 22.57
CA ARG A 5 19.53 24.67 21.88
C ARG A 5 18.81 23.53 22.63
N LYS A 6 18.62 23.64 23.95
CA LYS A 6 17.96 22.61 24.77
C LYS A 6 16.47 22.86 25.09
N SER A 7 15.80 23.82 24.44
CA SER A 7 14.42 24.22 24.81
C SER A 7 13.31 24.16 23.73
N PRO A 8 13.45 23.51 22.55
CA PRO A 8 12.29 23.09 21.75
C PRO A 8 12.03 21.58 21.78
N SER A 9 12.81 20.82 22.57
CA SER A 9 12.76 19.36 22.56
C SER A 9 11.45 18.81 23.14
N VAL A 10 11.02 19.25 24.31
CA VAL A 10 9.81 18.68 24.97
C VAL A 10 8.55 18.91 24.15
N LEU A 11 8.34 20.12 23.63
CA LEU A 11 7.18 20.42 22.77
C LEU A 11 7.18 19.55 21.50
N LEU A 12 8.34 19.38 20.87
CA LEU A 12 8.47 18.52 19.69
C LEU A 12 8.14 17.06 20.04
N HIS A 13 8.63 16.55 21.18
CA HIS A 13 8.33 15.17 21.61
C HIS A 13 6.85 15.00 21.93
N VAL A 14 6.21 15.98 22.58
CA VAL A 14 4.77 15.95 22.85
C VAL A 14 3.98 15.93 21.54
N LEU A 15 4.34 16.77 20.56
CA LEU A 15 3.68 16.78 19.25
C LEU A 15 3.88 15.47 18.48
N LEU A 16 5.08 14.90 18.53
CA LEU A 16 5.37 13.59 17.91
C LEU A 16 4.58 12.46 18.58
N VAL A 17 4.50 12.43 19.91
CA VAL A 17 3.71 11.43 20.65
C VAL A 17 2.22 11.60 20.37
N ALA A 18 1.71 12.83 20.32
CA ALA A 18 0.31 13.09 19.98
C ALA A 18 0.00 12.65 18.54
N GLY A 19 0.84 13.02 17.57
CA GLY A 19 0.71 12.60 16.18
C GLY A 19 0.78 11.08 16.03
N ALA A 20 1.75 10.43 16.68
CA ALA A 20 1.86 8.98 16.70
C ALA A 20 0.61 8.33 17.29
N SER A 21 0.10 8.84 18.41
CA SER A 21 -1.11 8.32 19.07
C SER A 21 -2.33 8.42 18.16
N ILE A 22 -2.51 9.54 17.46
CA ILE A 22 -3.61 9.74 16.49
C ILE A 22 -3.49 8.73 15.34
N THR A 23 -2.28 8.51 14.81
CA THR A 23 -2.07 7.54 13.72
C THR A 23 -2.19 6.08 14.16
N LEU A 24 -1.80 5.77 15.40
CA LEU A 24 -1.86 4.41 15.96
C LEU A 24 -3.27 4.03 16.40
N PHE A 25 -4.08 5.00 16.83
CA PHE A 25 -5.45 4.75 17.29
C PHE A 25 -6.28 3.89 16.32
N PRO A 26 -6.42 4.21 15.02
CA PRO A 26 -7.17 3.37 14.09
C PRO A 26 -6.54 1.99 13.90
N LEU A 27 -5.21 1.86 13.93
CA LEU A 27 -4.53 0.55 13.83
C LEU A 27 -4.84 -0.33 15.05
N LEU A 28 -4.78 0.24 16.25
CA LEU A 28 -5.10 -0.46 17.49
C LEU A 28 -6.58 -0.86 17.52
N TRP A 29 -7.46 0.01 17.03
CA TRP A 29 -8.87 -0.31 16.88
C TRP A 29 -9.11 -1.44 15.86
N MET A 30 -8.43 -1.43 14.70
CA MET A 30 -8.51 -2.53 13.73
C MET A 30 -8.04 -3.86 14.32
N ALA A 31 -6.96 -3.85 15.11
CA ALA A 31 -6.50 -5.04 15.82
C ALA A 31 -7.53 -5.55 16.84
N SER A 32 -8.15 -4.64 17.61
CA SER A 32 -9.23 -4.96 18.54
C SER A 32 -10.46 -5.53 17.81
N ALA A 33 -10.90 -4.87 16.74
CA ALA A 33 -12.04 -5.27 15.92
C ALA A 33 -11.83 -6.63 15.24
N SER A 34 -10.59 -7.00 14.91
CA SER A 34 -10.27 -8.31 14.33
C SER A 34 -10.51 -9.49 15.28
N LEU A 35 -10.60 -9.22 16.59
CA LEU A 35 -10.89 -10.21 17.63
C LEU A 35 -12.37 -10.18 18.09
N MET A 36 -13.17 -9.27 17.53
CA MET A 36 -14.58 -9.14 17.87
C MET A 36 -15.43 -10.23 17.21
N THR A 37 -16.57 -10.52 17.82
CA THR A 37 -17.56 -11.43 17.25
C THR A 37 -18.25 -10.82 16.03
N ALA A 38 -18.93 -11.64 15.22
CA ALA A 38 -19.58 -11.15 13.99
C ALA A 38 -20.64 -10.09 14.31
N GLY A 39 -20.53 -8.91 13.69
CA GLY A 39 -21.45 -7.78 13.88
C GLY A 39 -21.13 -6.86 15.07
N GLU A 40 -20.20 -7.24 15.95
CA GLU A 40 -19.80 -6.42 17.10
C GLU A 40 -18.95 -5.20 16.69
N ALA A 41 -18.10 -5.32 15.66
CA ALA A 41 -17.36 -4.18 15.12
C ALA A 41 -18.25 -3.12 14.42
N THR A 42 -19.48 -3.50 14.06
CA THR A 42 -20.45 -2.63 13.37
C THR A 42 -21.54 -2.08 14.30
N SER A 43 -21.44 -2.34 15.61
CA SER A 43 -22.40 -1.81 16.59
C SER A 43 -22.28 -0.29 16.74
N LEU A 44 -23.37 0.36 17.13
CA LEU A 44 -23.40 1.78 17.48
C LEU A 44 -23.76 1.92 18.97
N PRO A 45 -22.87 2.42 19.83
CA PRO A 45 -21.50 2.88 19.54
C PRO A 45 -20.52 1.72 19.25
N PRO A 46 -19.45 1.96 18.45
CA PRO A 46 -18.45 0.94 18.19
C PRO A 46 -17.66 0.65 19.46
N HIS A 47 -17.50 -0.62 19.78
CA HIS A 47 -16.71 -1.04 20.92
C HIS A 47 -15.21 -0.77 20.64
N LEU A 48 -14.47 -0.37 21.68
CA LEU A 48 -13.01 -0.19 21.59
C LEU A 48 -12.26 -1.48 21.94
N VAL A 49 -12.88 -2.36 22.73
CA VAL A 49 -12.32 -3.63 23.23
C VAL A 49 -13.38 -4.70 23.01
N PRO A 50 -13.02 -5.91 22.53
CA PRO A 50 -13.97 -7.00 22.36
C PRO A 50 -14.56 -7.44 23.70
N HIS A 51 -15.86 -7.71 23.74
CA HIS A 51 -16.53 -8.29 24.92
C HIS A 51 -16.09 -9.74 25.15
N ALA A 52 -15.96 -10.49 24.06
CA ALA A 52 -15.52 -11.89 24.06
C ALA A 52 -14.50 -12.08 22.93
N PRO A 53 -13.19 -11.93 23.20
CA PRO A 53 -12.17 -12.09 22.18
C PRO A 53 -12.21 -13.50 21.60
N THR A 54 -12.34 -13.62 20.28
CA THR A 54 -12.41 -14.89 19.57
C THR A 54 -11.51 -14.89 18.33
N LEU A 55 -11.03 -16.08 17.96
CA LEU A 55 -10.31 -16.33 16.71
C LEU A 55 -11.20 -16.98 15.64
N ASP A 56 -12.50 -17.09 15.88
CA ASP A 56 -13.43 -17.75 14.97
C ASP A 56 -13.50 -17.06 13.60
N GLN A 57 -13.38 -15.73 13.55
CA GLN A 57 -13.33 -14.99 12.29
C GLN A 57 -12.08 -15.37 11.47
N TYR A 58 -10.92 -15.51 12.12
CA TYR A 58 -9.71 -16.01 11.45
C TYR A 58 -9.90 -17.43 10.93
N ARG A 59 -10.49 -18.32 11.73
CA ARG A 59 -10.77 -19.69 11.27
C ARG A 59 -11.70 -19.70 10.06
N GLN A 60 -12.76 -18.90 10.07
CA GLN A 60 -13.67 -18.77 8.94
C GLN A 60 -12.98 -18.18 7.70
N LEU A 61 -12.01 -17.28 7.87
CA LEU A 61 -11.22 -16.71 6.78
C LEU A 61 -10.44 -17.79 6.01
N PHE A 62 -9.85 -18.75 6.71
CA PHE A 62 -9.12 -19.85 6.06
C PHE A 62 -10.05 -20.92 5.48
N ILE A 63 -11.16 -21.25 6.15
CA ILE A 63 -12.06 -22.33 5.71
C ILE A 63 -13.00 -21.88 4.59
N ARG A 64 -13.56 -20.66 4.67
CA ARG A 64 -14.59 -20.18 3.73
C ARG A 64 -14.03 -19.35 2.59
N LEU A 65 -12.98 -18.56 2.84
CA LEU A 65 -12.48 -17.56 1.90
C LEU A 65 -11.16 -17.94 1.22
N ASP A 66 -10.59 -19.11 1.56
CA ASP A 66 -9.30 -19.61 1.05
C ASP A 66 -8.22 -18.51 1.01
N ILE A 67 -8.13 -17.75 2.11
CA ILE A 67 -7.27 -16.56 2.16
C ILE A 67 -5.79 -16.91 1.96
N GLY A 68 -5.39 -18.15 2.28
CA GLY A 68 -4.03 -18.63 2.04
C GLY A 68 -3.70 -18.63 0.55
N ARG A 69 -4.61 -19.11 -0.29
CA ARG A 69 -4.44 -19.06 -1.76
C ARG A 69 -4.49 -17.64 -2.29
N ALA A 70 -5.40 -16.80 -1.78
CA ALA A 70 -5.47 -15.40 -2.19
C ALA A 70 -4.16 -14.67 -1.87
N PHE A 71 -3.66 -14.83 -0.64
CA PHE A 71 -2.39 -14.25 -0.19
C PHE A 71 -1.22 -14.75 -1.03
N PHE A 72 -1.12 -16.06 -1.28
CA PHE A 72 -0.06 -16.63 -2.11
C PHE A 72 -0.11 -16.10 -3.54
N SER A 73 -1.30 -16.05 -4.15
CA SER A 73 -1.46 -15.53 -5.52
C SER A 73 -1.06 -14.06 -5.60
N SER A 74 -1.48 -13.24 -4.63
CA SER A 74 -1.04 -11.84 -4.53
C SER A 74 0.47 -11.71 -4.33
N ALA A 75 1.07 -12.52 -3.45
CA ALA A 75 2.51 -12.51 -3.21
C ALA A 75 3.29 -12.86 -4.48
N VAL A 76 2.89 -13.91 -5.21
CA VAL A 76 3.52 -14.31 -6.48
C VAL A 76 3.42 -13.19 -7.51
N ILE A 77 2.23 -12.60 -7.69
CA ILE A 77 2.02 -11.51 -8.65
C ILE A 77 2.87 -10.29 -8.26
N SER A 78 2.78 -9.84 -7.00
CA SER A 78 3.49 -8.66 -6.52
C SER A 78 5.00 -8.82 -6.62
N LEU A 79 5.55 -9.99 -6.26
CA LEU A 79 6.98 -10.25 -6.39
C LEU A 79 7.42 -10.29 -7.85
N THR A 80 6.67 -10.98 -8.71
CA THR A 80 6.99 -11.07 -10.14
C THR A 80 7.01 -9.69 -10.80
N VAL A 81 5.98 -8.88 -10.52
CA VAL A 81 5.89 -7.50 -11.01
C VAL A 81 7.01 -6.65 -10.42
N MET A 82 7.28 -6.73 -9.10
CA MET A 82 8.36 -5.99 -8.46
C MET A 82 9.72 -6.29 -9.12
N PHE A 83 10.07 -7.57 -9.28
CA PHE A 83 11.34 -7.95 -9.91
C PHE A 83 11.44 -7.48 -11.35
N GLY A 84 10.39 -7.69 -12.15
CA GLY A 84 10.34 -7.21 -13.53
C GLY A 84 10.48 -5.69 -13.60
N SER A 85 9.69 -4.95 -12.82
CA SER A 85 9.72 -3.49 -12.78
C SER A 85 11.08 -2.96 -12.35
N VAL A 86 11.70 -3.51 -11.30
CA VAL A 86 13.05 -3.09 -10.85
C VAL A 86 14.09 -3.38 -11.92
N LEU A 87 14.06 -4.56 -12.53
CA LEU A 87 15.00 -4.94 -13.58
C LEU A 87 14.93 -3.97 -14.77
N PHE A 88 13.74 -3.80 -15.35
CA PHE A 88 13.57 -2.94 -16.53
C PHE A 88 13.75 -1.46 -16.20
N SER A 89 13.29 -0.99 -15.04
CA SER A 89 13.42 0.42 -14.66
C SER A 89 14.87 0.80 -14.35
N SER A 90 15.63 -0.11 -13.74
CA SER A 90 17.06 0.11 -13.48
C SER A 90 17.86 0.17 -14.79
N MET A 91 17.58 -0.74 -15.74
CA MET A 91 18.21 -0.72 -17.06
C MET A 91 17.85 0.54 -17.86
N ALA A 92 16.57 0.92 -17.89
CA ALA A 92 16.11 2.13 -18.56
C ALA A 92 16.73 3.39 -17.90
N GLY A 93 16.70 3.46 -16.58
CA GLY A 93 17.32 4.55 -15.81
C GLY A 93 18.82 4.70 -16.10
N TYR A 94 19.55 3.58 -16.15
CA TYR A 94 20.96 3.58 -16.54
C TYR A 94 21.17 4.09 -17.97
N ALA A 95 20.35 3.63 -18.93
CA ALA A 95 20.43 4.08 -20.32
C ALA A 95 20.19 5.59 -20.46
N PHE A 96 19.19 6.13 -19.77
CA PHE A 96 18.93 7.58 -19.78
C PHE A 96 20.03 8.39 -19.07
N ALA A 97 20.59 7.88 -17.98
CA ALA A 97 21.57 8.60 -17.17
C ALA A 97 23.00 8.57 -17.75
N LYS A 98 23.42 7.46 -18.35
CA LYS A 98 24.81 7.24 -18.77
C LYS A 98 25.00 7.16 -20.28
N LEU A 99 24.02 6.67 -21.04
CA LEU A 99 24.16 6.52 -22.49
C LEU A 99 23.69 7.78 -23.23
N ARG A 100 24.42 8.13 -24.30
CA ARG A 100 24.01 9.16 -25.25
C ARG A 100 23.50 8.49 -26.51
N PHE A 101 22.18 8.38 -26.66
CA PHE A 101 21.54 7.78 -27.83
C PHE A 101 20.62 8.77 -28.55
N ARG A 102 20.42 8.55 -29.84
CA ARG A 102 19.61 9.43 -30.69
C ARG A 102 18.12 9.29 -30.33
N GLY A 103 17.45 10.41 -30.05
CA GLY A 103 16.03 10.43 -29.66
C GLY A 103 15.75 10.39 -28.15
N ARG A 104 16.77 10.45 -27.29
CA ARG A 104 16.65 10.45 -25.82
C ARG A 104 15.63 11.44 -25.28
N GLU A 105 15.72 12.71 -25.69
CA GLU A 105 14.82 13.77 -25.18
C GLU A 105 13.36 13.53 -25.59
N ARG A 106 13.12 13.02 -26.80
CA ARG A 106 11.76 12.66 -27.26
C ARG A 106 11.20 11.51 -26.42
N MET A 107 11.98 10.46 -26.20
CA MET A 107 11.56 9.31 -25.40
C MET A 107 11.27 9.73 -23.95
N PHE A 108 12.11 10.60 -23.39
CA PHE A 108 11.92 11.14 -22.06
C PHE A 108 10.63 11.97 -21.96
N GLY A 109 10.35 12.82 -22.95
CA GLY A 109 9.09 13.57 -23.03
C GLY A 109 7.85 12.68 -23.11
N ILE A 110 7.90 11.59 -23.88
CA ILE A 110 6.82 10.59 -23.95
C ILE A 110 6.58 9.95 -22.58
N LEU A 111 7.66 9.54 -21.89
CA LEU A 111 7.56 8.96 -20.55
C LEU A 111 6.91 9.94 -19.57
N LEU A 112 7.36 11.21 -19.53
CA LEU A 112 6.75 12.22 -18.66
C LEU A 112 5.27 12.45 -18.97
N THR A 113 4.90 12.44 -20.26
CA THR A 113 3.50 12.60 -20.67
C THR A 113 2.65 11.41 -20.22
N ALA A 114 3.20 10.20 -20.30
CA ALA A 114 2.53 8.99 -19.84
C ALA A 114 2.28 9.00 -18.31
N LEU A 115 3.19 9.59 -17.51
CA LEU A 115 3.00 9.72 -16.06
C LEU A 115 1.84 10.65 -15.66
N VAL A 116 1.43 11.57 -16.53
CA VAL A 116 0.32 12.50 -16.27
C VAL A 116 -1.04 11.81 -16.43
N ILE A 117 -1.10 10.76 -17.26
CA ILE A 117 -2.36 10.04 -17.55
C ILE A 117 -2.76 9.23 -16.29
N PRO A 118 -3.95 9.49 -15.72
CA PRO A 118 -4.41 8.73 -14.57
C PRO A 118 -4.62 7.26 -14.94
N PRO A 119 -4.17 6.31 -14.09
CA PRO A 119 -4.28 4.88 -14.39
C PRO A 119 -5.73 4.42 -14.58
N GLN A 120 -6.70 5.12 -13.99
CA GLN A 120 -8.13 4.84 -14.12
C GLN A 120 -8.62 4.97 -15.57
N VAL A 121 -8.02 5.86 -16.38
CA VAL A 121 -8.37 6.04 -17.80
C VAL A 121 -8.01 4.79 -18.61
N GLY A 122 -6.95 4.09 -18.22
CA GLY A 122 -6.51 2.86 -18.87
C GLY A 122 -7.34 1.62 -18.51
N MET A 123 -8.20 1.70 -17.49
CA MET A 123 -8.90 0.52 -16.96
C MET A 123 -9.90 -0.08 -17.97
N LEU A 124 -10.69 0.76 -18.65
CA LEU A 124 -11.66 0.30 -19.66
C LEU A 124 -10.96 -0.27 -20.91
N PRO A 125 -9.95 0.39 -21.51
CA PRO A 125 -9.18 -0.19 -22.60
C PRO A 125 -8.52 -1.52 -22.23
N LEU A 126 -7.94 -1.63 -21.04
CA LEU A 126 -7.32 -2.86 -20.57
C LEU A 126 -8.36 -4.00 -20.46
N PHE A 127 -9.54 -3.71 -19.90
CA PHE A 127 -10.63 -4.68 -19.84
C PHE A 127 -11.07 -5.16 -21.24
N LEU A 128 -11.26 -4.23 -22.18
CA LEU A 128 -11.61 -4.58 -23.55
C LEU A 128 -10.52 -5.41 -24.24
N PHE A 129 -9.26 -5.10 -23.97
CA PHE A 129 -8.12 -5.87 -24.49
C PHE A 129 -8.07 -7.29 -23.92
N MET A 130 -8.24 -7.44 -22.60
CA MET A 130 -8.34 -8.76 -21.98
C MET A 130 -9.51 -9.56 -22.56
N LYS A 131 -10.69 -8.93 -22.69
CA LYS A 131 -11.87 -9.55 -23.29
C LYS A 131 -11.63 -10.01 -24.73
N GLN A 132 -10.91 -9.22 -25.54
CA GLN A 132 -10.53 -9.62 -26.91
C GLN A 132 -9.56 -10.81 -26.93
N LEU A 133 -8.68 -10.89 -25.92
CA LEU A 133 -7.81 -12.05 -25.70
C LEU A 133 -8.54 -13.25 -25.08
N HIS A 134 -9.86 -13.18 -24.90
CA HIS A 134 -10.69 -14.20 -24.24
C HIS A 134 -10.23 -14.51 -22.79
N LEU A 135 -9.64 -13.50 -22.13
CA LEU A 135 -9.27 -13.47 -20.71
C LEU A 135 -10.23 -12.56 -19.94
#